data_AF-A0A7W7WAR8-F1
#
_entry.id   AF-A0A7W7WAR8-F1
#
_cell.length_a   1.000
_cell.length_b   1.000
_cell.length_c   1.000
_cell.angle_alpha   90.00
_cell.angle_beta   90.00
_cell.angle_gamma   90.00
#
_symmetry.space_group_name_H-M   'P 1'
#
loop_
_entity.id
_entity.type
_entity.pdbx_description
1 polymer ?
#
loop_
_entity_poly.entity_id
_entity_poly.type
_entity_poly.pdbx_seq_one_letter_code
_entity_poly.pdbx_strand_id
1 'polypeptide(L)' 'MAEIPDVRPGQVWADNDKRAAGRKVRVVEIDGTHAVVVQVDARGVVDSRMRERRTRIRLDRFKPTSTGYRLVTDVPT' A
#
# COMPACT_ATOMS: atom_id res chain seq x y z
N MET A 1 12.69 18.93 4.01
CA MET A 1 12.00 17.91 4.83
C MET A 1 10.96 17.28 3.94
N ALA A 2 11.11 16.00 3.57
CA ALA A 2 10.07 15.32 2.81
C ALA A 2 8.91 15.07 3.78
N GLU A 3 7.75 15.64 3.47
CA GLU A 3 6.48 15.33 4.13
C GLU A 3 6.32 13.81 4.11
N ILE A 4 6.27 13.19 5.29
CA ILE A 4 6.01 11.75 5.39
C ILE A 4 4.55 11.61 4.95
N PRO A 5 4.25 10.86 3.87
CA PRO A 5 2.87 10.67 3.47
C PRO A 5 2.08 10.12 4.64
N ASP A 6 0.86 10.63 4.85
CA ASP A 6 -0.03 10.20 5.94
C ASP A 6 -0.56 8.78 5.66
N VAL A 7 0.31 7.79 5.91
CA VAL A 7 0.05 6.37 5.70
C VAL A 7 -0.46 5.76 6.99
N ARG A 8 -1.66 5.19 6.94
CA ARG A 8 -2.39 4.65 8.09
C ARG A 8 -2.78 3.19 7.86
N PRO A 9 -2.74 2.33 8.90
CA PRO A 9 -3.31 0.99 8.82
C PRO A 9 -4.76 1.01 8.34
N GLY A 10 -5.10 0.11 7.44
CA GLY A 10 -6.42 0.01 6.82
C GLY A 10 -6.50 0.65 5.42
N GLN A 11 -5.66 1.63 5.10
CA GLN A 11 -5.66 2.29 3.79
C GLN A 11 -5.30 1.32 2.66
N VAL A 12 -5.86 1.57 1.46
CA VAL A 12 -5.56 0.82 0.24
C VAL A 12 -4.82 1.71 -0.74
N TRP A 13 -3.71 1.18 -1.26
CA TRP A 13 -2.81 1.87 -2.16
C TRP A 13 -2.60 1.04 -3.43
N ALA A 14 -2.62 1.71 -4.59
CA ALA A 14 -2.33 1.09 -5.88
C ALA A 14 -0.88 1.33 -6.27
N ASP A 15 -0.23 0.28 -6.76
CA ASP A 15 1.09 0.37 -7.35
C ASP A 15 1.03 1.08 -8.71
N ASN A 16 1.91 2.05 -8.92
CA ASN A 16 2.06 2.74 -10.21
C ASN A 16 3.08 2.05 -11.14
N ASP A 17 3.85 1.07 -10.67
CA ASP A 17 4.79 0.34 -11.50
C ASP A 17 4.06 -0.41 -12.63
N LYS A 18 4.36 -0.04 -13.88
CA LYS A 18 3.78 -0.65 -15.09
C LYS A 18 4.03 -2.15 -15.18
N ARG A 19 5.10 -2.66 -14.55
CA ARG A 19 5.42 -4.10 -14.49
C ARG A 19 4.50 -4.87 -13.54
N ALA A 20 3.84 -4.17 -12.62
CA ALA A 20 2.92 -4.72 -11.63
C ALA A 20 1.50 -4.18 -11.85
N ALA A 21 1.12 -3.95 -13.10
CA ALA A 21 -0.16 -3.34 -13.46
C ALA A 21 -1.34 -4.03 -12.74
N GLY A 22 -2.14 -3.24 -12.03
CA GLY A 22 -3.31 -3.72 -11.28
C GLY A 22 -3.03 -4.17 -9.85
N ARG A 23 -1.77 -4.18 -9.38
CA ARG A 23 -1.44 -4.52 -7.99
C ARG A 23 -1.97 -3.46 -7.02
N LYS A 24 -2.74 -3.91 -6.03
CA LYS A 24 -3.20 -3.11 -4.89
C LYS A 24 -2.71 -3.74 -3.59
N VAL A 25 -2.42 -2.90 -2.62
CA VAL A 25 -1.98 -3.32 -1.30
C VAL A 25 -2.76 -2.58 -0.22
N ARG A 26 -3.08 -3.29 0.87
CA ARG A 26 -3.67 -2.71 2.07
C ARG A 26 -2.61 -2.64 3.15
N VAL A 27 -2.47 -1.48 3.79
CA VAL A 27 -1.61 -1.31 4.96
C VAL A 27 -2.24 -2.04 6.13
N VAL A 28 -1.48 -2.90 6.80
CA VAL A 28 -1.94 -3.63 8.00
C VAL A 28 -1.24 -3.13 9.26
N GLU A 29 -0.04 -2.57 9.13
CA GLU A 29 0.76 -2.10 10.25
C GLU A 29 1.78 -1.06 9.76
N ILE A 30 2.18 -0.14 10.64
CA ILE A 30 3.29 0.78 10.42
C ILE A 30 4.39 0.45 11.42
N ASP A 31 5.60 0.23 10.92
CA ASP A 31 6.78 -0.11 11.70
C ASP A 31 7.95 0.81 11.29
N GLY A 32 8.18 1.84 12.12
CA GLY A 32 9.23 2.83 11.93
C GLY A 32 9.13 3.54 10.58
N THR A 33 10.03 3.20 9.65
CA THR A 33 10.10 3.79 8.30
C THR A 33 9.37 2.97 7.24
N HIS A 34 8.67 1.90 7.63
CA HIS A 34 8.01 0.98 6.73
C HIS A 34 6.53 0.81 7.07
N ALA A 35 5.72 0.58 6.04
CA ALA A 35 4.40 -0.01 6.15
C ALA A 35 4.49 -1.50 5.86
N VAL A 36 3.86 -2.31 6.71
CA VAL A 36 3.57 -3.71 6.41
C VAL A 36 2.26 -3.75 5.64
N VAL A 37 2.27 -4.41 4.49
CA VAL A 37 1.10 -4.48 3.60
C VAL A 37 0.77 -5.90 3.20
N VAL A 38 -0.49 -6.12 2.86
CA VAL A 38 -0.97 -7.34 2.21
C VAL A 38 -1.53 -7.00 0.84
N GLN A 39 -1.39 -7.92 -0.13
CA GLN A 39 -1.99 -7.74 -1.44
C GLN A 39 -3.50 -7.93 -1.36
N VAL A 40 -4.24 -7.04 -2.01
CA VAL A 40 -5.69 -7.09 -2.11
C VAL A 40 -6.12 -7.16 -3.57
N ASP A 41 -7.28 -7.75 -3.79
CA ASP A 41 -7.90 -7.82 -5.11
C ASP A 41 -8.44 -6.43 -5.56
N ALA A 42 -9.07 -6.40 -6.73
CA ALA A 42 -9.65 -5.17 -7.26
C ALA A 42 -10.69 -4.52 -6.34
N ARG A 43 -11.36 -5.31 -5.48
CA ARG A 43 -12.39 -4.89 -4.51
C ARG A 43 -11.80 -4.50 -3.15
N GLY A 44 -10.47 -4.62 -2.96
CA GLY A 44 -9.82 -4.34 -1.68
C GLY A 44 -9.91 -5.49 -0.67
N VAL A 45 -10.35 -6.68 -1.11
CA VAL A 45 -10.42 -7.87 -0.28
C VAL A 45 -9.06 -8.57 -0.33
N VAL A 46 -8.58 -9.05 0.82
CA VAL A 46 -7.32 -9.81 0.89
C VAL A 46 -7.45 -11.04 0.00
N ASP A 47 -6.53 -11.17 -0.96
CA ASP A 47 -6.52 -12.31 -1.86
C ASP A 47 -6.16 -13.57 -1.06
N SER A 48 -7.16 -14.41 -0.78
CA SER A 48 -7.02 -15.65 -0.01
C SER A 48 -6.10 -16.67 -0.69
N ARG A 49 -5.90 -16.57 -2.02
CA ARG A 49 -4.93 -17.40 -2.76
C ARG A 49 -3.50 -16.97 -2.51
N MET A 50 -3.27 -15.69 -2.22
CA MET A 50 -1.96 -15.13 -1.86
C MET A 50 -1.67 -15.15 -0.35
N ARG A 51 -2.38 -16.02 0.41
CA ARG A 51 -2.19 -16.31 1.85
C ARG A 51 -1.27 -15.30 2.55
N GLU A 52 -1.87 -14.19 3.00
CA GLU A 52 -1.26 -13.25 3.94
C GLU A 52 0.21 -12.86 3.68
N ARG A 53 0.65 -12.78 2.42
CA ARG A 53 2.05 -12.44 2.13
C ARG A 53 2.33 -10.99 2.54
N ARG A 54 2.78 -10.82 3.77
CA ARG A 54 3.15 -9.53 4.36
C ARG A 54 4.42 -9.03 3.68
N THR A 55 4.33 -7.84 3.11
CA THR A 55 5.46 -7.17 2.45
C THR A 55 5.75 -5.86 3.18
N ARG A 56 7.03 -5.55 3.38
CA ARG A 56 7.46 -4.27 3.96
C ARG A 56 7.77 -3.29 2.82
N ILE A 57 7.17 -2.11 2.88
CA ILE A 57 7.35 -1.04 1.89
C ILE A 57 7.75 0.23 2.64
N ARG A 58 8.79 0.93 2.18
CA ARG A 58 9.21 2.20 2.80
C ARG A 58 8.12 3.26 2.66
N LEU A 59 7.86 4.01 3.72
CA LEU A 59 6.83 5.06 3.76
C LEU A 59 7.06 6.13 2.68
N ASP A 60 8.31 6.44 2.35
CA ASP A 60 8.67 7.39 1.30
C ASP A 60 8.24 6.98 -0.13
N ARG A 61 7.80 5.73 -0.34
CA ARG A 61 7.23 5.25 -1.60
C ARG A 61 5.73 5.46 -1.73
N PHE A 62 5.03 5.82 -0.67
CA PHE A 62 3.59 6.09 -0.66
C PHE A 62 3.26 7.48 -1.21
N LYS A 63 3.69 7.70 -2.45
CA LYS A 63 3.50 8.92 -3.22
C LYS A 63 3.30 8.55 -4.70
N PRO A 64 2.49 9.31 -5.46
CA PRO A 64 2.12 8.96 -6.83
C PRO A 64 3.23 9.26 -7.84
N THR A 65 4.41 8.67 -7.67
CA THR A 65 5.49 8.68 -8.67
C THR A 65 5.35 7.48 -9.62
N SER A 66 6.17 7.42 -10.67
CA SER A 66 6.14 6.33 -11.68
C SER A 66 6.40 4.92 -11.13
N THR A 67 7.00 4.81 -9.94
CA THR A 67 7.29 3.55 -9.24
C THR A 67 6.80 3.55 -7.80
N GLY A 68 6.04 4.57 -7.41
CA GLY A 68 5.47 4.73 -6.08
C GLY A 68 4.06 4.15 -5.99
N TYR A 69 3.41 4.46 -4.88
CA TYR A 69 2.05 4.04 -4.62
C TYR A 69 1.12 5.25 -4.55
N ARG A 70 -0.05 5.14 -5.16
CA ARG A 70 -1.11 6.15 -5.06
C ARG A 70 -2.20 5.69 -4.11
N LEU A 71 -2.69 6.60 -3.27
CA LEU A 71 -3.82 6.31 -2.38
C LEU A 71 -5.08 6.07 -3.21
N VAL A 72 -5.83 5.01 -2.89
CA VAL A 72 -7.08 4.63 -3.56
C VAL A 72 -8.25 4.67 -2.60
N THR A 73 -8.04 4.19 -1.38
CA THR A 73 -9.06 4.18 -0.34
C THR A 73 -8.43 4.62 0.96
N ASP A 74 -8.96 5.70 1.50
CA ASP A 74 -8.55 6.20 2.81
C ASP A 74 -9.36 5.54 3.93
N VAL A 75 -8.87 5.65 5.15
CA VAL A 75 -9.62 5.25 6.35
C VAL A 75 -10.34 6.46 6.94
N PRO A 76 -11.58 6.29 7.45
CA PRO A 76 -12.25 7.36 8.17
C PRO A 76 -11.42 7.76 9.40
N THR A 77 -11.26 9.07 9.58
CA THR A 77 -10.50 9.69 10.67
C THR A 77 -11.20 9.54 12.01
#